data_AF-A0A485JG36-F1
#
_entry.id   AF-A0A485JG36-F1
#
_cell.length_a   1.000
_cell.length_b   1.000
_cell.length_c   1.000
_cell.angle_alpha   90.00
_cell.angle_beta   90.00
_cell.angle_gamma   90.00
#
_symmetry.space_group_name_H-M   'P 1'
#
loop_
_entity.id
_entity.type
_entity.pdbx_description
1 polymer ?
#
loop_
_entity_poly.entity_id
_entity_poly.type
_entity_poly.pdbx_seq_one_letter_code
_entity_poly.pdbx_strand_id
1 'polypeptide(L)'
;MRSGVLEHGNILPGERDLSQLTGVSRITVRKAMQALEEEGVVTRSRGYGTQINNIFEYSLKEARGFSQQVVLRGKKARYAMG
;
A
#
# COMPACT_ATOMS: atom_id res chain seq x y z
N MET A 1 10.09 2.67 -22.82
CA MET A 1 10.64 3.60 -21.82
C MET A 1 9.88 3.40 -20.52
N ARG A 2 10.54 2.93 -19.46
CA ARG A 2 9.95 2.60 -18.16
C ARG A 2 10.53 3.57 -17.14
N SER A 3 9.77 4.58 -16.73
CA SER A 3 9.89 5.23 -15.41
C SER A 3 8.76 6.25 -15.23
N GLY A 4 7.61 5.79 -14.74
CA GLY A 4 6.82 6.63 -13.86
C GLY A 4 7.37 6.40 -12.46
N VAL A 5 8.30 7.25 -12.02
CA VAL A 5 8.81 7.18 -10.65
C VAL A 5 7.69 7.71 -9.76
N LEU A 6 6.87 6.80 -9.23
CA LEU A 6 5.90 7.17 -8.21
C LEU A 6 6.66 7.24 -6.89
N GLU A 7 6.68 8.43 -6.31
CA GLU A 7 7.40 8.65 -5.05
C GLU A 7 6.67 7.96 -3.89
N HIS A 8 7.45 7.48 -2.93
CA HIS A 8 6.93 6.87 -1.71
C HIS A 8 5.90 7.79 -1.04
N GLY A 9 4.79 7.22 -0.57
CA GLY A 9 3.69 7.98 0.02
C GLY A 9 2.70 8.58 -0.98
N ASN A 10 2.95 8.49 -2.29
CA ASN A 10 1.94 8.80 -3.31
C ASN A 10 0.75 7.85 -3.22
N ILE A 11 -0.42 8.39 -3.51
CA ILE A 11 -1.66 7.64 -3.66
C ILE A 11 -1.76 7.16 -5.10
N LEU A 12 -1.91 5.85 -5.28
CA LEU A 12 -2.18 5.25 -6.57
C LEU A 12 -3.59 5.63 -7.05
N PRO A 13 -3.79 5.81 -8.38
CA PRO A 13 -5.12 5.97 -8.96
C PRO A 13 -6.04 4.81 -8.58
N GLY A 14 -7.35 5.03 -8.64
CA GLY A 14 -8.33 3.99 -8.38
C GLY A 14 -8.26 2.85 -9.40
N GLU A 15 -8.78 1.67 -9.07
CA GLU A 15 -8.76 0.49 -9.96
C GLU A 15 -9.38 0.77 -11.34
N ARG A 16 -10.41 1.63 -11.38
CA ARG A 16 -11.04 2.08 -12.62
C ARG A 16 -10.07 2.91 -13.48
N ASP A 17 -9.37 3.85 -12.87
CA ASP A 17 -8.47 4.76 -13.58
C ASP A 17 -7.23 3.99 -14.05
N LEU A 18 -6.69 3.12 -13.21
CA LEU A 18 -5.61 2.20 -13.59
C LEU A 18 -5.99 1.31 -14.77
N SER A 19 -7.22 0.80 -14.80
CA SER A 19 -7.73 0.02 -15.94
C SER A 19 -7.77 0.84 -17.23
N GLN A 20 -8.20 2.10 -17.16
CA GLN A 20 -8.22 3.01 -18.31
C GLN A 20 -6.81 3.39 -18.78
N LEU A 21 -5.90 3.69 -17.84
CA LEU A 21 -4.52 4.09 -18.13
C LEU A 21 -3.68 2.96 -18.73
N THR A 22 -3.95 1.71 -18.33
CA THR A 22 -3.16 0.54 -18.75
C THR A 22 -3.81 -0.27 -19.86
N GLY A 23 -5.10 -0.06 -20.14
CA GLY A 23 -5.88 -0.90 -21.06
C GLY A 23 -6.18 -2.31 -20.54
N VAL A 24 -5.81 -2.61 -19.30
CA VAL A 24 -6.00 -3.92 -18.66
C VAL A 24 -7.38 -3.96 -17.99
N SER A 25 -8.02 -5.15 -17.95
CA SER A 25 -9.32 -5.30 -17.30
C SER A 25 -9.29 -4.90 -15.81
N ARG A 26 -10.40 -4.34 -15.30
CA ARG A 26 -10.54 -4.00 -13.87
C ARG A 26 -10.27 -5.18 -12.93
N ILE A 27 -10.64 -6.40 -13.33
CA ILE A 27 -10.40 -7.62 -12.54
C ILE A 27 -8.90 -7.91 -12.42
N THR A 28 -8.16 -7.76 -13.51
CA THR A 28 -6.71 -7.99 -13.52
C THR A 28 -5.99 -6.91 -12.72
N VAL A 29 -6.38 -5.63 -12.85
CA VAL A 29 -5.87 -4.54 -12.00
C VAL A 29 -6.11 -4.85 -10.52
N ARG A 30 -7.33 -5.24 -10.15
CA ARG A 30 -7.67 -5.59 -8.76
C ARG A 30 -6.79 -6.72 -8.21
N LYS A 31 -6.56 -7.77 -9.00
CA LYS A 31 -5.67 -8.89 -8.63
C LYS A 31 -4.22 -8.43 -8.44
N ALA A 32 -3.70 -7.60 -9.34
CA ALA A 32 -2.35 -7.06 -9.21
C ALA A 32 -2.22 -6.18 -7.96
N MET A 33 -3.20 -5.31 -7.71
CA MET A 33 -3.25 -4.48 -6.51
C MET A 33 -3.37 -5.29 -5.21
N GLN A 34 -4.01 -6.46 -5.26
CA GLN A 34 -4.07 -7.38 -4.13
C GLN A 34 -2.71 -8.04 -3.87
N ALA A 35 -2.06 -8.55 -4.92
CA ALA A 35 -0.72 -9.14 -4.80
C ALA A 35 0.29 -8.14 -4.23
N LEU A 36 0.27 -6.89 -4.70
CA LEU A 36 1.14 -5.82 -4.18
C LEU A 36 0.86 -5.47 -2.71
N GLU A 37 -0.39 -5.61 -2.26
CA GLU A 37 -0.75 -5.40 -0.85
C GLU A 37 -0.30 -6.58 0.02
N GLU A 38 -0.43 -7.81 -0.48
CA GLU A 38 0.07 -9.02 0.19
C GLU A 38 1.59 -9.00 0.33
N GLU A 39 2.31 -8.52 -0.69
CA GLU A 39 3.76 -8.25 -0.65
C GLU A 39 4.13 -6.99 0.16
N GLY A 40 3.14 -6.27 0.71
CA GLY A 40 3.33 -5.06 1.50
C GLY A 40 3.95 -3.87 0.77
N VAL A 41 3.97 -3.90 -0.56
CA VAL A 41 4.41 -2.80 -1.43
C VAL A 41 3.43 -1.63 -1.36
N VAL A 42 2.15 -1.91 -1.12
CA VAL A 42 1.11 -0.89 -0.96
C VAL A 42 0.24 -1.14 0.27
N THR A 43 -0.48 -0.13 0.72
CA THR A 43 -1.49 -0.25 1.76
C THR A 43 -2.77 0.48 1.38
N ARG A 44 -3.92 -0.20 1.51
CA ARG A 44 -5.23 0.40 1.26
C ARG A 44 -5.80 1.00 2.53
N SER A 45 -6.32 2.23 2.45
CA SER A 45 -7.02 2.87 3.56
C SER A 45 -8.34 3.45 3.10
N ARG A 46 -9.42 3.13 3.85
CA ARG A 46 -10.76 3.64 3.56
C ARG A 46 -10.74 5.18 3.61
N GLY A 47 -11.13 5.81 2.50
CA GLY A 47 -11.17 7.26 2.35
C GLY A 47 -9.86 7.94 1.95
N TYR A 48 -8.73 7.22 1.93
CA TYR A 48 -7.42 7.78 1.58
C TYR A 48 -6.81 7.15 0.30
N GLY A 49 -7.40 6.07 -0.21
CA GLY A 49 -6.92 5.40 -1.41
C GLY A 49 -5.86 4.34 -1.12
N THR A 50 -5.05 4.01 -2.13
CA THR A 50 -3.97 3.03 -2.00
C THR A 50 -2.64 3.74 -2.00
N GLN A 51 -1.86 3.60 -0.93
CA GLN A 51 -0.57 4.30 -0.75
C GLN A 51 0.60 3.37 -1.05
N ILE A 52 1.65 3.89 -1.68
CA ILE A 52 2.93 3.17 -1.86
C ILE A 52 3.73 3.19 -0.55
N ASN A 53 4.09 2.01 -0.07
CA ASN A 53 4.92 1.83 1.12
C ASN A 53 6.40 2.04 0.80
N ASN A 54 7.17 2.47 1.80
CA ASN A 54 8.62 2.49 1.70
C ASN A 54 9.17 1.06 1.81
N ILE A 55 9.82 0.55 0.76
CA ILE A 55 10.33 -0.83 0.69
C ILE A 55 11.34 -1.11 1.82
N PHE A 56 12.13 -0.10 2.21
CA PHE A 56 13.02 -0.19 3.38
C PHE A 56 12.26 -0.40 4.69
N GLU A 57 11.08 0.21 4.83
CA GLU A 57 10.26 0.12 6.03
C GLU A 57 9.56 -1.23 6.14
N TYR A 58 9.18 -1.84 5.01
CA TYR A 58 8.62 -3.20 4.98
C TYR A 58 9.64 -4.25 5.41
N SER A 59 10.85 -4.21 4.84
CA SER A 59 11.94 -5.12 5.22
C SER A 59 12.28 -5.03 6.72
N LEU A 60 12.23 -3.82 7.29
CA LEU A 60 12.40 -3.61 8.74
C LEU A 60 11.22 -4.11 9.59
N LYS A 61 9.99 -4.14 9.04
CA LYS A 61 8.81 -4.69 9.73
C LYS A 61 8.84 -6.23 9.75
N GLU A 62 9.19 -6.87 8.64
CA GLU A 62 9.33 -8.33 8.58
C GLU A 62 10.47 -8.84 9.48
N ALA A 63 11.62 -8.15 9.49
CA ALA A 63 12.76 -8.51 10.34
C ALA A 63 12.46 -8.36 11.86
N ARG A 64 11.43 -7.62 12.25
CA ARG A 64 10.97 -7.47 13.64
C ARG A 64 9.83 -8.42 14.01
N GLY A 65 9.61 -9.46 13.21
CA GLY A 65 8.62 -10.49 13.47
C GLY A 65 9.04 -11.46 14.58
N PHE A 66 9.11 -11.02 15.84
CA PHE A 66 8.80 -11.82 17.02
C PHE A 66 8.67 -10.89 18.22
N SER A 67 7.43 -10.68 18.67
CA SER A 67 7.03 -9.85 19.81
C SER A 67 7.36 -8.36 19.69
N GLN A 68 6.32 -7.55 19.92
CA GLN A 68 6.46 -6.20 20.46
C GLN A 68 6.68 -5.06 19.43
N GLN A 69 5.62 -4.26 19.30
CA GLN A 69 5.65 -2.80 19.52
C GLN A 69 5.75 -1.79 18.35
N VAL A 70 4.69 -0.96 18.34
CA VAL A 70 4.53 0.51 18.22
C VAL A 70 4.96 1.37 17.01
N VAL A 71 4.00 2.26 16.71
CA VAL A 71 4.10 3.70 16.37
C VAL A 71 4.95 4.05 15.15
N LEU A 72 4.25 4.31 14.04
CA LEU A 72 4.75 5.17 12.99
C LEU A 72 4.07 6.54 13.10
N ARG A 73 4.86 7.47 13.64
CA ARG A 73 4.79 8.93 13.53
C ARG A 73 3.53 9.47 12.84
N GLY A 74 2.61 10.02 13.63
CA GLY A 74 1.67 11.05 13.18
C GLY A 74 0.18 10.78 13.34
N LYS A 75 -0.28 9.54 13.57
CA LYS A 75 -1.71 9.28 13.85
C LYS A 75 -1.86 8.42 15.09
N LYS A 76 -2.37 9.02 16.17
CA LYS A 76 -2.83 8.32 17.38
C LYS A 76 -3.88 7.28 16.99
N ALA A 77 -3.50 6.02 16.91
CA ALA A 77 -4.43 4.91 16.87
C ALA A 77 -4.89 4.65 18.31
N ARG A 78 -6.10 5.12 18.64
CA ARG A 78 -6.84 4.66 19.81
C ARG A 78 -7.47 3.31 19.46
N TYR A 79 -6.90 2.23 19.97
CA TYR A 79 -7.60 0.94 19.99
C TYR A 79 -8.33 0.86 21.33
N ALA A 80 -9.66 1.05 21.29
CA ALA A 80 -10.54 0.60 22.35
C ALA A 80 -10.75 -0.90 22.14
N MET A 81 -10.24 -1.71 23.06
CA MET A 81 -10.55 -3.12 23.18
C MET A 81 -11.93 -3.26 23.84
N GLY A 82 -12.80 -4.03 23.22
CA GLY A 82 -14.02 -4.60 23.77
C GLY A 82 -14.20 -5.97 23.16
#